data_AF-A0AAD6LW56-F1
#
_entry.id   AF-A0AAD6LW56-F1
#
_cell.length_a   1.000
_cell.length_b   1.000
_cell.length_c   1.000
_cell.angle_alpha   90.00
_cell.angle_beta   90.00
_cell.angle_gamma   90.00
#
_symmetry.space_group_name_H-M   'P 1'
#
loop_
_entity.id
_entity.type
_entity.pdbx_description
1 polymer ?
#
loop_
_entity_poly.entity_id
_entity_poly.type
_entity_poly.pdbx_seq_one_letter_code
_entity_poly.pdbx_strand_id
1 'polypeptide(L)'
;MARRKIALQVFILLSILSSVANSIDFNYPSVFNFGDSNSDTGDLAAGLGFLLDPPNGQIYFKTPTGRFCDGRLIVDFLSKLSIL
;
A
#
# COMPACT_ATOMS: atom_id res chain seq x y z
N MET A 1 -39.58 -7.19 -31.19
CA MET A 1 -38.61 -8.31 -31.16
C MET A 1 -37.19 -7.86 -31.50
N ALA A 2 -36.97 -7.09 -32.57
CA ALA A 2 -35.64 -6.62 -33.00
C ALA A 2 -34.88 -5.77 -31.96
N ARG A 3 -35.56 -4.86 -31.25
CA ARG A 3 -34.95 -3.98 -30.23
C ARG A 3 -34.31 -4.76 -29.06
N ARG A 4 -34.90 -5.89 -28.65
CA ARG A 4 -34.35 -6.77 -27.61
C ARG A 4 -33.11 -7.52 -28.10
N LYS A 5 -33.10 -7.95 -29.37
CA LYS A 5 -31.94 -8.61 -29.99
C LYS A 5 -30.74 -7.67 -30.10
N ILE A 6 -30.97 -6.43 -30.52
CA ILE A 6 -29.93 -5.39 -30.60
C ILE A 6 -29.35 -5.09 -29.21
N ALA A 7 -30.20 -4.94 -28.19
CA ALA A 7 -29.72 -4.71 -26.83
C ALA A 7 -28.86 -5.87 -26.31
N LEU A 8 -29.25 -7.13 -26.58
CA LEU A 8 -28.44 -8.31 -26.25
C LEU A 8 -27.09 -8.31 -26.99
N GLN A 9 -27.08 -7.99 -28.28
CA GLN A 9 -25.84 -7.93 -29.07
C GLN A 9 -24.88 -6.87 -28.56
N VAL A 10 -25.39 -5.69 -28.20
CA VAL A 10 -24.60 -4.61 -27.58
C VAL A 10 -24.06 -5.03 -26.22
N PHE A 11 -24.87 -5.69 -25.39
CA PHE A 11 -24.44 -6.18 -24.08
C PHE A 11 -23.31 -7.22 -24.20
N ILE A 12 -23.45 -8.18 -25.11
CA ILE A 12 -22.43 -9.20 -25.38
C ILE A 12 -21.13 -8.54 -25.87
N LEU A 13 -21.22 -7.57 -26.78
CA LEU A 13 -20.06 -6.84 -27.28
C LEU A 13 -19.34 -6.07 -26.15
N LEU A 14 -20.10 -5.41 -25.26
CA LEU A 14 -19.56 -4.71 -24.09
C LEU A 14 -18.87 -5.67 -23.11
N SER A 15 -19.46 -6.84 -22.85
CA SER A 15 -18.84 -7.85 -21.99
C SER A 15 -17.52 -8.38 -22.56
N ILE A 16 -17.46 -8.59 -23.88
CA ILE A 16 -16.23 -9.02 -24.57
C ILE A 16 -15.17 -7.91 -24.51
N LEU A 17 -15.54 -6.65 -24.80
CA LEU A 17 -14.60 -5.52 -24.70
C LEU A 17 -14.04 -5.35 -23.28
N SER A 18 -14.87 -5.55 -22.25
CA SER A 18 -14.43 -5.45 -20.85
C SER A 18 -13.44 -6.56 -20.46
N SER A 19 -13.49 -7.73 -21.11
CA SER A 19 -12.57 -8.83 -20.86
C SER A 19 -11.20 -8.68 -21.56
N VAL A 20 -11.14 -7.82 -22.58
CA VAL A 20 -9.91 -7.49 -23.35
C VAL A 20 -9.25 -6.21 -22.82
N ALA A 21 -9.86 -5.53 -21.86
CA ALA A 21 -9.20 -4.45 -21.14
C ALA A 21 -8.04 -5.02 -20.33
N ASN A 22 -6.82 -4.83 -20.83
CA ASN A 22 -5.61 -5.12 -20.07
C ASN A 22 -5.58 -4.19 -18.85
N SER A 23 -5.72 -4.74 -17.65
CA SER A 23 -5.32 -4.02 -16.44
C SER A 23 -3.81 -3.82 -16.51
N ILE A 24 -3.34 -2.59 -16.29
CA ILE A 24 -1.93 -2.35 -16.03
C ILE A 24 -1.61 -3.09 -14.72
N ASP A 25 -0.78 -4.12 -14.80
CA ASP A 25 -0.23 -4.78 -13.62
C ASP A 25 0.80 -3.83 -13.00
N PHE A 26 0.39 -3.12 -11.95
CA PHE A 26 1.28 -2.25 -11.18
C PHE A 26 2.11 -3.08 -10.20
N ASN A 27 2.95 -3.96 -10.75
CA ASN A 27 3.89 -4.76 -9.96
C ASN A 27 5.12 -3.90 -9.60
N TYR A 28 4.93 -2.96 -8.67
CA TYR A 28 6.01 -2.20 -8.07
C TYR A 28 6.41 -2.87 -6.75
N PRO A 29 7.49 -3.68 -6.73
CA PRO A 29 7.89 -4.43 -5.52
C PRO A 29 8.45 -3.51 -4.42
N SER A 30 8.64 -2.22 -4.69
CA SER A 30 9.32 -1.28 -3.80
C SER A 30 8.60 0.07 -3.76
N VAL A 31 8.48 0.60 -2.54
CA VAL A 31 8.01 1.97 -2.28
C VAL A 31 9.19 2.77 -1.75
N PHE A 32 9.44 3.95 -2.33
CA PHE A 32 10.38 4.92 -1.79
C PHE A 32 9.60 5.99 -1.03
N ASN A 33 9.88 6.14 0.26
CA ASN A 33 9.27 7.14 1.11
C ASN A 33 10.31 8.17 1.53
N PHE A 34 9.97 9.45 1.43
CA PHE A 34 10.77 10.57 1.91
C PHE A 34 9.95 11.37 2.91
N GLY A 35 10.58 11.81 4.00
CA GLY A 35 9.86 12.59 5.00
C GLY A 35 10.65 12.78 6.29
N ASP A 36 9.89 12.86 7.37
CA ASP A 36 10.37 13.05 8.73
C ASP A 36 10.04 11.82 9.61
N SER A 37 10.09 12.02 10.92
CA SER A 37 9.80 11.01 11.94
C SER A 37 8.45 10.32 11.80
N ASN A 38 7.45 10.94 11.16
CA ASN A 38 6.13 10.33 10.92
C ASN A 38 6.15 9.23 9.86
N SER A 39 7.27 9.10 9.13
CA SER A 39 7.45 8.16 8.04
C SER A 39 8.73 7.33 8.17
N ASP A 40 9.63 7.72 9.09
CA ASP A 40 10.87 7.03 9.39
C ASP A 40 10.63 5.69 10.10
N THR A 41 10.97 4.59 9.41
CA THR A 41 10.83 3.23 9.94
C THR A 41 11.98 2.77 10.83
N GLY A 42 12.98 3.63 11.10
CA GLY A 42 14.15 3.38 11.95
C GLY A 42 15.48 3.86 11.36
N ASP A 43 15.48 4.55 10.22
CA ASP A 43 16.66 4.99 9.49
C ASP A 43 17.50 6.00 10.28
N LEU A 44 16.87 6.97 10.98
CA LEU A 44 17.62 7.93 11.78
C LEU A 44 18.34 7.25 12.95
N ALA A 45 17.63 6.38 13.65
CA ALA A 45 18.17 5.60 14.77
C ALA A 45 19.33 4.70 14.33
N ALA A 46 19.17 4.01 13.20
CA ALA A 46 20.21 3.17 12.61
C ALA A 46 21.42 3.99 12.12
N GLY A 47 21.18 5.13 11.47
CA GLY A 47 22.22 5.98 10.89
C GLY A 47 23.07 6.69 11.93
N LEU A 48 22.49 7.10 13.06
CA LEU A 48 23.20 7.79 14.14
C LEU A 48 23.59 6.89 15.32
N GLY A 49 23.14 5.63 15.33
CA GLY A 49 23.52 4.64 16.34
C GLY A 49 22.92 4.91 17.73
N PHE A 50 21.69 5.40 17.79
CA PHE A 50 20.97 5.58 19.06
C PHE A 50 19.73 4.70 19.13
N LEU A 51 19.28 4.45 20.35
CA LEU A 51 18.00 3.81 20.62
C LEU A 51 17.01 4.87 21.10
N LEU A 52 15.74 4.72 20.72
CA LEU A 52 14.67 5.52 21.27
C LEU A 52 14.26 4.95 22.62
N ASP A 53 14.14 5.83 23.61
CA ASP A 53 13.63 5.48 24.92
C ASP A 53 12.13 5.13 24.86
N PRO A 54 11.62 4.39 25.86
CA PRO A 54 10.20 4.26 26.10
C PRO A 54 9.43 5.58 25.97
N PRO A 55 8.24 5.57 25.35
CA PRO A 55 7.44 4.37 25.07
C PRO A 55 7.65 3.75 23.68
N ASN A 56 8.55 4.29 22.86
CA ASN A 56 8.69 3.92 21.44
C ASN A 56 8.83 2.41 21.21
N GLY A 57 7.96 1.86 20.36
CA GLY A 57 7.87 0.43 20.06
C GLY A 57 7.17 -0.46 21.10
N GLN A 58 6.72 0.06 22.26
CA GLN A 58 6.13 -0.77 23.33
C GLN A 58 4.72 -1.30 23.04
N ILE A 59 3.88 -0.57 22.31
CA ILE A 59 2.47 -0.95 22.12
C ILE A 59 2.33 -2.01 21.01
N TYR A 60 2.87 -1.78 19.82
CA TYR A 60 2.69 -2.67 18.67
C TYR A 60 3.79 -3.71 18.51
N PHE A 61 5.06 -3.29 18.46
CA PHE A 61 6.19 -4.17 18.18
C PHE A 61 6.75 -4.90 19.41
N LYS A 62 6.45 -4.40 20.62
CA LYS A 62 6.93 -4.92 21.91
C LYS A 62 8.46 -4.88 22.09
N THR A 63 9.16 -4.06 21.29
CA THR A 63 10.60 -3.88 21.30
C THR A 63 10.93 -2.51 20.69
N PRO A 64 12.05 -1.85 21.06
CA PRO A 64 12.51 -0.66 20.36
C PRO A 64 12.75 -0.98 18.88
N THR A 65 12.11 -0.24 17.98
CA THR A 65 12.27 -0.40 16.52
C THR A 65 12.98 0.77 15.86
N GLY A 66 13.39 1.78 16.62
CA GLY A 66 13.94 3.03 16.07
C GLY A 66 12.87 3.97 15.48
N ARG A 67 11.59 3.62 15.59
CA ARG A 67 10.46 4.45 15.13
C ARG A 67 10.03 5.41 16.22
N PHE A 68 9.76 6.67 15.87
CA PHE A 68 9.25 7.71 16.78
C PHE A 68 7.75 7.54 17.10
N CYS A 69 7.32 6.31 17.36
CA CYS A 69 5.98 5.99 17.83
C CYS A 69 5.94 4.60 18.49
N ASP A 70 4.84 4.31 19.18
CA ASP A 70 4.62 3.01 19.82
C ASP A 70 3.95 1.99 18.88
N GLY A 71 3.75 2.38 17.62
CA GLY A 71 2.79 1.77 16.71
C GLY A 71 3.32 1.58 15.29
N ARG A 72 2.37 1.40 14.37
CA ARG A 72 2.62 1.44 12.93
C ARG A 72 2.54 2.87 12.42
N LEU A 73 3.35 3.18 11.41
CA LEU A 73 3.29 4.42 10.65
C LEU A 73 2.30 4.27 9.50
N ILE A 74 1.86 5.39 8.94
CA ILE A 74 0.95 5.39 7.78
C ILE A 74 1.51 4.59 6.59
N VAL A 75 2.83 4.63 6.40
CA VAL A 75 3.55 3.90 5.35
C VAL A 75 3.45 2.37 5.49
N ASP A 76 3.25 1.82 6.68
CA ASP A 76 3.05 0.37 6.87
C ASP A 76 1.69 -0.09 6.29
N PHE A 77 0.70 0.80 6.30
CA PHE A 77 -0.63 0.50 5.76
C PHE A 77 -0.66 0.68 4.25
N LEU A 78 -0.01 1.73 3.74
CA LEU A 78 0.09 1.98 2.30
C LEU A 78 0.89 0.90 1.58
N SER A 79 1.99 0.43 2.18
CA SER A 79 2.80 -0.66 1.60
C SER A 79 2.02 -1.97 1.48
N LYS A 80 1.12 -2.27 2.43
CA LYS A 80 0.24 -3.45 2.34
C LYS A 80 -0.77 -3.36 1.19
N LEU A 81 -1.27 -2.16 0.89
CA LEU A 81 -2.20 -1.94 -0.21
C LEU A 81 -1.52 -2.06 -1.57
N SER A 82 -0.22 -1.75 -1.66
CA SER A 82 0.55 -1.86 -2.90
C SER A 82 0.95 -3.29 -3.28
N ILE A 83 0.82 -4.26 -2.35
CA ILE A 83 1.28 -5.65 -2.53
C ILE A 83 0.09 -6.64 -2.64
N LEU A 84 -1.15 -6.14 -2.51
CA LEU A 84 -2.38 -6.88 -2.83
C LEU A 84 -2.83 -6.55 -4.26
#